data_AF-A0AAW4I3G4-F1
#
_entry.id   AF-A0AAW4I3G4-F1
#
_cell.length_a   1.000
_cell.length_b   1.000
_cell.length_c   1.000
_cell.angle_alpha   90.00
_cell.angle_beta   90.00
_cell.angle_gamma   90.00
#
_symmetry.space_group_name_H-M   'P 1'
#
loop_
_entity.id
_entity.type
_entity.pdbx_description
1 polymer ?
#
loop_
_entity_poly.entity_id
_entity_poly.type
_entity_poly.pdbx_seq_one_letter_code
_entity_poly.pdbx_strand_id
1 'polypeptide(L)'
;MSRKPAVDATDEYLGRTDSMEFGVVPNFSAELIDAPVTMEGVDLEAFMNEPVMVTVLSGGKDHEAVYVPVSVNGITQMFKRDTPMVVKRKYVERLARAKETGYDQTVDDRLGERMNTLHNRHSLRYPFQVNRDDNPRGAAWLRSILAGR
;
A
#
# COMPACT_ATOMS: atom_id res chain seq x y z
N MET A 1 23.56 16.07 -12.57
CA MET A 1 22.29 15.33 -12.42
C MET A 1 22.14 14.98 -10.95
N SER A 2 21.18 15.58 -10.25
CA SER A 2 20.94 15.29 -8.82
C SER A 2 20.20 13.96 -8.71
N ARG A 3 20.79 12.98 -8.02
CA ARG A 3 20.16 11.68 -7.77
C ARG A 3 18.97 11.92 -6.83
N LYS A 4 17.75 11.68 -7.31
CA LYS A 4 16.54 11.77 -6.47
C LYS A 4 16.70 10.81 -5.29
N PRO A 5 16.35 11.22 -4.05
CA PRO A 5 16.45 10.35 -2.89
C PRO A 5 15.53 9.13 -3.06
N ALA A 6 16.03 7.94 -2.77
CA ALA A 6 15.22 6.74 -2.73
C ALA A 6 14.17 6.89 -1.62
N VAL A 7 12.93 6.49 -1.90
CA VAL A 7 11.86 6.44 -0.90
C VAL A 7 11.83 5.03 -0.34
N ASP A 8 12.10 4.91 0.96
CA ASP A 8 11.99 3.66 1.71
C ASP A 8 10.61 3.62 2.36
N ALA A 9 9.82 2.60 2.01
CA ALA A 9 8.44 2.46 2.49
C ALA A 9 8.35 1.98 3.95
N THR A 10 9.49 1.57 4.52
CA THR A 10 9.59 1.09 5.92
C THR A 10 9.52 2.24 6.93
N ASP A 11 9.86 3.46 6.51
CA ASP A 11 9.97 4.64 7.38
C ASP A 11 8.78 5.62 7.30
N GLU A 12 7.74 5.31 6.50
CA GLU A 12 6.61 6.22 6.25
C GLU A 12 5.41 5.93 7.18
N TYR A 13 4.68 6.99 7.57
CA TYR A 13 3.52 6.92 8.50
C TYR A 13 2.31 6.20 7.86
N LEU A 14 1.53 5.41 8.63
CA LEU A 14 0.59 4.42 8.06
C LEU A 14 -0.94 4.63 8.27
N GLY A 15 -1.44 5.79 8.75
CA GLY A 15 -2.87 6.17 8.55
C GLY A 15 -3.68 6.71 9.75
N ARG A 16 -4.93 7.15 9.46
CA ARG A 16 -5.96 7.80 10.33
C ARG A 16 -7.25 6.95 10.42
N THR A 17 -8.03 7.05 11.52
CA THR A 17 -9.26 6.27 11.78
C THR A 17 -10.54 7.13 11.73
N ASP A 18 -11.61 6.66 11.07
CA ASP A 18 -12.97 7.24 11.09
C ASP A 18 -13.95 6.33 11.86
N SER A 19 -14.92 6.90 12.59
CA SER A 19 -15.93 6.17 13.38
C SER A 19 -17.25 5.96 12.61
N MET A 20 -17.82 4.76 12.70
CA MET A 20 -19.17 4.44 12.21
C MET A 20 -20.08 4.05 13.39
N GLU A 21 -21.35 4.46 13.34
CA GLU A 21 -22.36 4.11 14.35
C GLU A 21 -23.16 2.86 13.96
N PHE A 22 -23.37 1.97 14.92
CA PHE A 22 -24.16 0.75 14.73
C PHE A 22 -25.66 1.08 14.60
N GLY A 23 -26.32 0.55 13.56
CA GLY A 23 -27.78 0.60 13.40
C GLY A 23 -28.30 1.52 12.29
N VAL A 24 -27.43 2.30 11.65
CA VAL A 24 -27.79 3.12 10.48
C VAL A 24 -27.61 2.29 9.21
N VAL A 25 -28.70 1.99 8.52
CA VAL A 25 -28.65 1.34 7.20
C VAL A 25 -28.15 2.38 6.19
N PRO A 26 -27.03 2.14 5.49
CA PRO A 26 -26.56 3.05 4.45
C PRO A 26 -27.62 3.17 3.37
N ASN A 27 -27.84 4.39 2.88
CA ASN A 27 -28.78 4.63 1.80
C ASN A 27 -28.15 4.12 0.49
N PHE A 28 -28.60 2.97 -0.02
CA PHE A 28 -28.09 2.41 -1.28
C PHE A 28 -28.90 2.97 -2.46
N SER A 29 -28.37 3.99 -3.13
CA SER A 29 -28.89 4.45 -4.44
C SER A 29 -28.47 3.48 -5.54
N ALA A 30 -29.36 3.19 -6.49
CA ALA A 30 -29.02 2.43 -7.69
C ALA A 30 -27.86 3.11 -8.44
N GLU A 31 -26.78 2.36 -8.65
CA GLU A 31 -25.56 2.86 -9.27
C GLU A 31 -25.81 3.15 -10.75
N LEU A 32 -25.71 4.42 -11.15
CA LEU A 32 -25.76 4.81 -12.55
C LEU A 32 -24.43 4.37 -13.20
N ILE A 33 -24.46 3.31 -14.01
CA ILE A 33 -23.25 2.63 -14.54
C ILE A 33 -22.55 3.45 -15.65
N ASP A 34 -23.24 4.42 -16.25
CA ASP A 34 -22.69 5.23 -17.35
C ASP A 34 -22.12 6.55 -16.82
N ALA A 35 -20.92 6.47 -16.24
CA ALA A 35 -20.15 7.65 -15.86
C ALA A 35 -19.36 8.16 -17.06
N PRO A 36 -19.50 9.44 -17.47
CA PRO A 36 -18.72 9.97 -18.58
C PRO A 36 -17.23 9.94 -18.23
N VAL A 37 -16.40 9.44 -19.14
CA VAL A 37 -14.95 9.43 -18.98
C VAL A 37 -14.45 10.88 -18.94
N THR A 38 -14.00 11.32 -17.77
CA THR A 38 -13.43 12.66 -17.60
C THR A 38 -11.98 12.69 -18.09
N MET A 39 -11.52 13.87 -18.54
CA MET A 39 -10.11 14.05 -18.92
C MET A 39 -9.16 13.76 -17.75
N GLU A 40 -9.59 14.03 -16.52
CA GLU A 40 -8.84 13.69 -15.31
C GLU A 40 -8.63 12.17 -15.16
N GLY A 41 -9.64 11.37 -15.49
CA GLY A 41 -9.54 9.91 -15.49
C GLY A 41 -8.53 9.41 -16.54
N VAL A 42 -8.49 10.05 -17.71
CA VAL A 42 -7.51 9.73 -18.77
C VAL A 42 -6.08 10.03 -18.30
N ASP A 43 -5.86 11.19 -17.68
CA ASP A 43 -4.55 11.58 -17.16
C ASP A 43 -4.08 10.64 -16.04
N LEU A 44 -5.00 10.23 -15.16
CA LEU A 44 -4.72 9.26 -14.10
C LEU A 44 -4.34 7.90 -14.69
N GLU A 45 -5.11 7.40 -15.66
CA GLU A 45 -4.81 6.13 -16.32
C GLU A 45 -3.47 6.16 -17.05
N ALA A 46 -3.13 7.27 -17.71
CA ALA A 46 -1.82 7.46 -18.32
C ALA A 46 -0.71 7.39 -17.27
N PHE A 47 -0.86 8.12 -16.16
CA PHE A 47 0.09 8.12 -15.04
C PHE A 47 0.28 6.74 -14.40
N MET A 48 -0.81 5.98 -14.24
CA MET A 48 -0.79 4.62 -13.67
C MET A 48 -0.18 3.57 -14.60
N ASN A 49 -0.13 3.84 -15.91
CA ASN A 49 0.50 2.96 -16.90
C ASN A 49 2.00 3.19 -17.09
N GLU A 50 2.57 4.24 -16.50
CA GLU A 50 4.01 4.53 -16.59
C GLU A 50 4.88 3.42 -15.98
N PRO A 51 6.04 3.11 -16.59
CA PRO A 51 6.96 2.12 -16.07
C PRO A 51 7.73 2.64 -14.84
N VAL A 52 7.79 1.82 -13.80
CA VAL A 52 8.51 2.06 -12.55
C VAL A 52 9.37 0.84 -12.25
N MET A 53 10.62 1.06 -11.85
CA MET A 53 11.50 -0.03 -11.41
C MET A 53 11.34 -0.23 -9.91
N VAL A 54 10.95 -1.44 -9.51
CA VAL A 54 10.66 -1.80 -8.12
C VAL A 54 11.33 -3.12 -7.76
N THR A 55 11.77 -3.25 -6.52
CA THR A 55 12.26 -4.48 -5.91
C THR A 55 11.37 -4.81 -4.73
N VAL A 56 10.72 -5.98 -4.74
CA VAL A 56 9.97 -6.48 -3.57
C VAL A 56 10.94 -7.24 -2.68
N LEU A 57 11.05 -6.85 -1.42
CA LEU A 57 12.01 -7.39 -0.47
C LEU A 57 11.46 -8.65 0.20
N SER A 58 12.34 -9.54 0.65
CA SER A 58 11.98 -10.61 1.59
C SER A 58 11.78 -10.06 3.01
N GLY A 59 10.70 -10.46 3.67
CA GLY A 59 10.29 -10.04 5.01
C GLY A 59 10.91 -10.87 6.15
N GLY A 60 11.96 -11.65 5.87
CA GLY A 60 12.69 -12.43 6.87
C GLY A 60 11.93 -13.62 7.48
N LYS A 61 10.83 -14.06 6.87
CA LYS A 61 10.05 -15.23 7.32
C LYS A 61 10.51 -16.48 6.55
N ASP A 62 10.85 -17.56 7.26
CA ASP A 62 11.40 -18.80 6.69
C ASP A 62 10.52 -19.51 5.63
N HIS A 63 9.23 -19.17 5.57
CA HIS A 63 8.26 -19.78 4.63
C HIS A 63 7.63 -18.77 3.69
N GLU A 64 8.36 -17.70 3.35
CA GLU A 64 7.83 -16.68 2.46
C GLU A 64 7.83 -17.14 1.00
N ALA A 65 6.71 -16.90 0.30
CA ALA A 65 6.60 -17.22 -1.12
C ALA A 65 7.58 -16.39 -1.96
N VAL A 66 8.32 -17.07 -2.84
CA VAL A 66 9.31 -16.47 -3.76
C VAL A 66 8.65 -15.46 -4.72
N TYR A 67 7.41 -15.74 -5.12
CA TYR A 67 6.64 -14.89 -6.00
C TYR A 67 5.49 -14.23 -5.27
N VAL A 68 5.28 -12.94 -5.52
CA VAL A 68 4.15 -12.16 -5.02
C VAL A 68 3.20 -11.85 -6.19
N PRO A 69 1.99 -12.42 -6.21
CA PRO A 69 0.98 -12.10 -7.20
C PRO A 69 0.31 -10.76 -6.88
N VAL A 70 0.32 -9.84 -7.83
CA VAL A 70 -0.40 -8.55 -7.73
C VAL A 70 -1.33 -8.43 -8.93
N SER A 71 -2.64 -8.34 -8.66
CA SER A 71 -3.66 -8.25 -9.71
C SER A 71 -4.29 -6.86 -9.77
N VAL A 72 -4.45 -6.33 -10.99
CA VAL A 72 -5.16 -5.08 -11.26
C VAL A 72 -6.03 -5.29 -12.50
N ASN A 73 -7.34 -5.12 -12.35
CA ASN A 73 -8.33 -5.23 -13.43
C ASN A 73 -8.23 -6.56 -14.20
N GLY A 74 -8.07 -7.68 -13.47
CA GLY A 74 -8.01 -9.03 -14.03
C GLY A 74 -6.64 -9.44 -14.60
N ILE A 75 -5.67 -8.53 -14.67
CA ILE A 75 -4.30 -8.84 -15.09
C ILE A 75 -3.40 -8.98 -13.87
N THR A 76 -2.73 -10.12 -13.76
CA THR A 76 -1.84 -10.42 -12.64
C THR A 76 -0.38 -10.30 -13.06
N GLN A 77 0.38 -9.49 -12.32
CA GLN A 77 1.82 -9.40 -12.42
C GLN A 77 2.44 -10.19 -11.26
N MET A 78 3.33 -11.12 -11.59
CA MET A 78 4.13 -11.83 -10.60
C MET A 78 5.42 -11.05 -10.34
N PHE A 79 5.69 -10.72 -9.08
CA PHE A 79 6.95 -10.14 -8.64
C PHE A 79 7.83 -11.24 -8.06
N LYS A 80 9.07 -11.35 -8.55
CA LYS A 80 10.08 -12.17 -7.90
C LYS A 80 10.75 -11.33 -6.81
N ARG A 81 10.82 -11.86 -5.59
CA ARG A 81 11.49 -11.17 -4.48
C ARG A 81 12.98 -10.96 -4.75
N ASP A 82 13.50 -9.88 -4.17
CA ASP A 82 14.90 -9.46 -4.20
C ASP A 82 15.47 -9.29 -5.61
N THR A 83 14.59 -9.15 -6.61
CA THR A 83 14.94 -8.96 -8.02
C THR A 83 14.30 -7.66 -8.53
N PRO A 84 15.09 -6.69 -9.02
CA PRO A 84 14.54 -5.48 -9.63
C PRO A 84 13.74 -5.81 -10.89
N MET A 85 12.51 -5.32 -10.98
CA MET A 85 11.64 -5.50 -12.14
C MET A 85 11.04 -4.16 -12.57
N VAL A 86 10.90 -3.97 -13.89
CA VAL A 86 10.20 -2.81 -14.45
C VAL A 86 8.73 -3.19 -14.65
N VAL A 87 7.84 -2.50 -13.96
CA VAL A 87 6.40 -2.78 -13.96
C VAL A 87 5.60 -1.48 -14.12
N LYS A 88 4.32 -1.59 -14.45
CA LYS A 88 3.43 -0.43 -14.48
C LYS A 88 3.14 0.06 -13.06
N ARG A 89 3.06 1.38 -12.87
CA ARG A 89 2.79 2.05 -11.59
C ARG A 89 1.55 1.53 -10.86
N LYS A 90 0.50 1.14 -11.58
CA LYS A 90 -0.72 0.52 -11.02
C LYS A 90 -0.45 -0.69 -10.12
N TYR A 91 0.59 -1.47 -10.40
CA TYR A 91 0.96 -2.61 -9.55
C TYR A 91 1.68 -2.16 -8.28
N VAL A 92 2.47 -1.08 -8.36
CA VAL A 92 3.13 -0.45 -7.21
C VAL A 92 2.10 0.13 -6.25
N GLU A 93 1.02 0.73 -6.77
CA GLU A 93 -0.10 1.21 -5.93
C GLU A 93 -0.69 0.08 -5.08
N ARG A 94 -0.94 -1.10 -5.69
CA ARG A 94 -1.48 -2.25 -4.95
C ARG A 94 -0.53 -2.77 -3.89
N LEU A 95 0.78 -2.75 -4.13
CA LEU A 95 1.77 -3.08 -3.13
C LEU A 95 1.77 -2.06 -1.98
N ALA A 96 1.69 -0.77 -2.29
CA ALA A 96 1.65 0.31 -1.29
C ALA A 96 0.41 0.25 -0.39
N ARG A 97 -0.73 -0.19 -0.93
CA ARG A 97 -1.97 -0.39 -0.16
C ARG A 97 -2.03 -1.73 0.57
N ALA A 98 -1.15 -2.68 0.27
CA ALA A 98 -1.13 -3.99 0.91
C ALA A 98 -0.51 -3.89 2.31
N LYS A 99 -1.29 -3.42 3.28
CA LYS A 99 -0.89 -3.28 4.68
C LYS A 99 -1.42 -4.43 5.53
N GLU A 100 -0.63 -4.84 6.51
CA GLU A 100 -1.06 -5.71 7.59
C GLU A 100 -1.15 -4.91 8.89
N THR A 101 -2.10 -5.27 9.76
CA THR A 101 -2.24 -4.70 11.10
C THR A 101 -1.99 -5.80 12.11
N GLY A 102 -0.86 -5.73 12.80
CA GLY A 102 -0.56 -6.54 13.97
C GLY A 102 -1.05 -5.87 15.24
N TYR A 103 -1.21 -6.67 16.29
CA TYR A 103 -1.57 -6.22 17.62
C TYR A 103 -0.55 -6.77 18.61
N ASP A 104 0.06 -5.91 19.40
CA ASP A 104 0.91 -6.29 20.51
C ASP A 104 0.20 -5.99 21.83
N GLN A 105 0.32 -6.89 22.78
CA GLN A 105 -0.22 -6.71 24.11
C GLN A 105 0.94 -6.68 25.09
N THR A 106 1.08 -5.58 25.83
CA THR A 106 2.01 -5.53 26.96
C THR A 106 1.21 -5.89 28.22
N VAL A 107 1.60 -6.97 28.87
CA VAL A 107 1.00 -7.44 30.13
C VAL A 107 1.96 -7.08 31.26
N ASP A 108 1.50 -6.28 32.22
CA ASP A 108 2.23 -5.98 33.45
C ASP A 108 1.59 -6.72 34.63
N ASP A 109 2.18 -7.85 35.01
CA ASP A 109 1.70 -8.73 36.08
C ASP A 109 1.65 -8.05 37.47
N ARG A 110 2.33 -6.90 37.65
CA ARG A 110 2.35 -6.18 38.93
C ARG A 110 1.10 -5.31 39.16
N LEU A 111 0.36 -4.99 38.09
CA LEU A 111 -0.84 -4.15 38.09
C LEU A 111 -2.16 -4.96 38.05
N GLY A 112 -2.07 -6.30 37.99
CA GLY A 112 -3.24 -7.19 37.93
C GLY A 112 -4.06 -7.06 36.64
N GLU A 113 -5.36 -7.36 36.71
CA GLU A 113 -6.32 -7.38 35.57
C GLU A 113 -6.55 -6.02 34.86
N ARG A 114 -5.96 -4.91 35.34
CA ARG A 114 -6.40 -3.54 34.97
C ARG A 114 -5.61 -2.83 33.88
N MET A 115 -4.60 -3.42 33.23
CA MET A 115 -3.81 -2.67 32.24
C MET A 115 -3.24 -3.51 31.10
N ASN A 116 -4.12 -4.16 30.34
CA ASN A 116 -3.74 -4.72 29.04
C ASN A 116 -3.82 -3.61 27.98
N THR A 117 -2.69 -2.96 27.70
CA THR A 117 -2.62 -1.98 26.60
C THR A 117 -2.35 -2.73 25.29
N LEU A 118 -3.31 -2.65 24.37
CA LEU A 118 -3.18 -3.17 23.00
C LEU A 118 -2.57 -2.08 22.12
N HIS A 119 -1.44 -2.36 21.50
CA HIS A 119 -0.79 -1.48 20.54
C HIS A 119 -0.98 -2.02 19.13
N ASN A 120 -1.60 -1.21 18.26
CA ASN A 120 -1.72 -1.53 16.84
C ASN A 120 -0.40 -1.21 16.14
N ARG A 121 0.18 -2.18 15.43
CA ARG A 121 1.33 -1.98 14.56
C ARG A 121 0.91 -2.19 13.11
N HIS A 122 1.01 -1.15 12.31
CA HIS A 122 0.84 -1.27 10.86
C HIS A 122 2.19 -1.57 10.23
N SER A 123 2.23 -2.52 9.29
CA SER A 123 3.39 -2.82 8.46
C SER A 123 2.95 -3.11 7.04
N LEU A 124 3.87 -3.02 6.08
CA LEU A 124 3.61 -3.49 4.73
C LEU A 124 3.63 -5.02 4.71
N ARG A 125 2.58 -5.61 4.13
CA ARG A 125 2.52 -7.06 3.91
C ARG A 125 3.60 -7.53 2.95
N TYR A 126 3.94 -6.69 1.97
CA TYR A 126 4.98 -6.92 0.98
C TYR A 126 5.92 -5.72 0.94
N PRO A 127 6.96 -5.67 1.80
CA PRO A 127 7.93 -4.59 1.78
C PRO A 127 8.57 -4.46 0.39
N PHE A 128 8.72 -3.23 -0.10
CA PHE A 128 9.29 -2.97 -1.43
C PHE A 128 10.07 -1.67 -1.47
N GLN A 129 10.98 -1.58 -2.43
CA GLN A 129 11.78 -0.39 -2.71
C GLN A 129 11.54 0.05 -4.16
N VAL A 130 11.27 1.34 -4.36
CA VAL A 130 11.24 1.93 -5.71
C VAL A 130 12.66 2.34 -6.09
N ASN A 131 13.28 1.58 -7.00
CA ASN A 131 14.65 1.80 -7.44
C ASN A 131 14.75 2.99 -8.41
N ARG A 132 13.75 3.17 -9.28
CA ARG A 132 13.71 4.26 -10.26
C ARG A 132 12.27 4.61 -10.65
N ASP A 133 11.98 5.91 -10.56
CA ASP A 133 10.76 6.53 -11.07
C ASP A 133 11.13 7.85 -11.76
N ASP A 134 10.94 7.89 -13.08
CA ASP A 134 11.30 9.05 -13.88
C ASP A 134 10.31 10.21 -13.70
N ASN A 135 9.07 9.91 -13.29
CA ASN A 135 8.04 10.93 -13.13
C ASN A 135 8.31 11.80 -11.88
N PRO A 136 8.34 13.14 -12.00
CA PRO A 136 8.56 14.03 -10.85
C PRO A 136 7.46 13.95 -9.77
N ARG A 137 6.23 13.57 -10.15
CA ARG A 137 5.09 13.44 -9.22
C ARG A 137 5.07 12.11 -8.47
N GLY A 138 5.82 11.11 -8.95
CA GLY A 138 5.74 9.74 -8.48
C GLY A 138 6.07 9.55 -7.01
N ALA A 139 7.14 10.19 -6.52
CA ALA A 139 7.54 10.07 -5.11
C ALA A 139 6.51 10.70 -4.14
N ALA A 140 6.01 11.90 -4.46
CA ALA A 140 5.00 12.56 -3.64
C ALA A 140 3.67 11.77 -3.63
N TRP A 141 3.28 11.25 -4.79
CA TRP A 141 2.12 10.36 -4.92
C TRP A 141 2.28 9.08 -4.10
N LEU A 142 3.44 8.40 -4.17
CA LEU A 142 3.64 7.16 -3.42
C LEU A 142 3.54 7.40 -1.91
N ARG A 143 4.14 8.48 -1.41
CA ARG A 143 4.03 8.87 0.00
C ARG A 143 2.59 9.14 0.43
N SER A 144 1.78 9.77 -0.42
CA SER A 144 0.37 10.01 -0.09
C SER A 144 -0.43 8.71 0.00
N ILE A 145 -0.11 7.70 -0.83
CA ILE A 145 -0.72 6.37 -0.74
C ILE A 145 -0.25 5.63 0.51
N LEU A 146 1.05 5.67 0.83
CA LEU A 146 1.59 5.06 2.05
C LEU A 146 1.03 5.70 3.32
N ALA A 147 0.78 7.00 3.30
CA ALA A 147 0.10 7.71 4.39
C ALA A 147 -1.39 7.36 4.52
N GLY A 148 -2.05 6.97 3.41
CA GLY A 148 -3.45 6.55 3.39
C GLY A 148 -3.65 5.15 3.95
N ARG A 149 -4.82 4.86 4.52
CA ARG A 149 -5.14 3.52 5.07
C ARG A 149 -5.27 2.45 3.98
#